data_AF-K2JDK4-F1
#
_entry.id   AF-K2JDK4-F1
#
_cell.length_a   1.000
_cell.length_b   1.000
_cell.length_c   1.000
_cell.angle_alpha   90.00
_cell.angle_beta   90.00
_cell.angle_gamma   90.00
#
_symmetry.space_group_name_H-M   'P 1'
#
loop_
_entity.id
_entity.type
_entity.pdbx_description
1 polymer ?
#
loop_
_entity_poly.entity_id
_entity_poly.type
_entity_poly.pdbx_seq_one_letter_code
_entity_poly.pdbx_strand_id
1 'polypeptide(L)'
;MPQLSGKRVLLGVSGGIAAYKTPELVRRLKEQGADVRVVLTQGAKAFVTAMSLQAVSANPVHDNLLDPAAEAAMGHIELAKWADLIVIAPASANLLARLTHGFADDLLTTLCLASTAPIYVAPAMNQQMWAAAATQANMAQLSARGVITIGPDSGEQACGDVGAGRMVQPDAIVAFLQQPRQAAVSAANGSALAGKKVVITAGPTREAIDPVRYLSNFSSGKMGYAVAAAAQAAGATVTLVSGPVQLTTPPGVARVDVDSAEQMLQAVTRLLDEGCDIFIGCAAVADYRMAQIADNKMKKTDADELTLTLVKNPDIIAYVGQHPKRPFTVGFAAETQDLAAYAQDKLTRKNLNMIAANDVSIDGQGFNSDNNALTVYWQNGQQSLPLATKSDIATALIALIADHHNQ
;
A
#
# COMPACT_ATOMS: atom_id res chain seq x y z
N MET A 1 12.44 2.99 23.20
CA MET A 1 13.80 2.42 23.06
C MET A 1 14.12 2.36 21.58
N PRO A 2 15.38 2.58 21.14
CA PRO A 2 15.73 2.44 19.73
C PRO A 2 15.35 1.04 19.24
N GLN A 3 14.55 0.97 18.17
CA GLN A 3 13.85 -0.26 17.76
C GLN A 3 14.79 -1.31 17.15
N LEU A 4 16.03 -0.91 16.81
CA LEU A 4 17.12 -1.78 16.34
C LEU A 4 18.18 -2.04 17.42
N SER A 5 17.94 -1.64 18.68
CA SER A 5 18.91 -1.79 19.76
C SER A 5 19.29 -3.26 19.97
N GLY A 6 20.60 -3.55 19.87
CA GLY A 6 21.15 -4.90 20.04
C GLY A 6 20.95 -5.83 18.85
N LYS A 7 20.35 -5.36 17.74
CA LYS A 7 20.21 -6.17 16.52
C LYS A 7 21.54 -6.27 15.77
N ARG A 8 21.88 -7.49 15.35
CA ARG A 8 23.05 -7.78 14.52
C ARG A 8 22.67 -7.70 13.05
N VAL A 9 23.11 -6.64 12.38
CA VAL A 9 22.80 -6.37 10.97
C VAL A 9 24.02 -6.72 10.12
N LEU A 10 23.83 -7.66 9.19
CA LEU A 10 24.82 -7.92 8.14
C LEU A 10 24.48 -7.09 6.90
N LEU A 11 25.29 -6.07 6.61
CA LEU A 11 25.13 -5.20 5.46
C LEU A 11 25.95 -5.72 4.26
N GLY A 12 25.28 -6.30 3.28
CA GLY A 12 25.86 -6.62 1.97
C GLY A 12 25.85 -5.41 1.04
N VAL A 13 26.99 -5.11 0.42
CA VAL A 13 27.11 -4.02 -0.57
C VAL A 13 27.46 -4.61 -1.93
N SER A 14 26.64 -4.31 -2.93
CA SER A 14 26.89 -4.75 -4.32
C SER A 14 27.44 -3.63 -5.20
N GLY A 15 27.92 -3.98 -6.39
CA GLY A 15 28.46 -3.02 -7.35
C GLY A 15 27.39 -2.12 -7.96
N GLY A 16 27.51 -0.82 -7.73
CA GLY A 16 26.66 0.22 -8.32
C GLY A 16 26.94 1.58 -7.70
N ILE A 17 26.63 2.67 -8.42
CA ILE A 17 26.95 4.03 -7.98
C ILE A 17 26.39 4.33 -6.59
N ALA A 18 25.21 3.82 -6.24
CA ALA A 18 24.58 4.05 -4.94
C ALA A 18 25.36 3.50 -3.73
N ALA A 19 26.43 2.72 -3.93
CA ALA A 19 27.30 2.25 -2.85
C ALA A 19 27.93 3.41 -2.04
N TYR A 20 28.08 4.62 -2.61
CA TYR A 20 28.56 5.79 -1.86
C TYR A 20 27.63 6.17 -0.69
N LYS A 21 26.35 5.76 -0.70
CA LYS A 21 25.38 6.03 0.37
C LYS A 21 25.57 5.11 1.59
N THR A 22 26.36 4.04 1.46
CA THR A 22 26.46 2.99 2.49
C THR A 22 27.16 3.41 3.77
N PRO A 23 28.19 4.30 3.79
CA PRO A 23 28.77 4.77 5.05
C PRO A 23 27.74 5.51 5.91
N GLU A 24 26.88 6.31 5.28
CA GLU A 24 25.79 7.00 5.98
C GLU A 24 24.74 6.01 6.49
N LEU A 25 24.36 5.01 5.70
CA LEU A 25 23.45 3.94 6.15
C LEU A 25 23.98 3.22 7.39
N VAL A 26 25.27 2.86 7.42
CA VAL A 26 25.90 2.24 8.60
C VAL A 26 25.82 3.17 9.81
N ARG A 27 26.11 4.47 9.63
CA ARG A 27 26.02 5.46 10.70
C ARG A 27 24.60 5.52 11.29
N ARG A 28 23.58 5.60 10.44
CA ARG A 28 22.16 5.64 10.86
C ARG A 28 21.72 4.36 11.57
N LEU A 29 22.13 3.18 11.08
CA LEU A 29 21.84 1.91 11.76
C LEU A 29 22.46 1.87 13.18
N LYS A 30 23.69 2.36 13.33
CA LYS A 30 24.36 2.45 14.64
C LYS A 30 23.75 3.50 15.57
N GLU A 31 23.29 4.63 15.04
CA GLU A 31 22.51 5.61 15.80
C GLU A 31 21.23 4.98 16.39
N GLN A 32 20.67 3.97 15.72
CA GLN A 32 19.55 3.15 16.21
C GLN A 32 19.98 1.95 17.07
N GLY A 33 21.25 1.87 17.47
CA GLY A 33 21.77 0.84 18.38
C GLY A 33 22.01 -0.54 17.76
N ALA A 34 22.03 -0.65 16.42
CA ALA A 34 22.39 -1.90 15.74
C ALA A 34 23.91 -2.14 15.79
N ASP A 35 24.31 -3.41 15.88
CA ASP A 35 25.68 -3.86 15.62
C ASP A 35 25.78 -4.25 14.14
N VAL A 36 26.67 -3.61 13.38
CA VAL A 36 26.71 -3.71 11.92
C VAL A 36 28.02 -4.32 11.46
N ARG A 37 27.96 -5.44 10.72
CA ARG A 37 29.10 -6.01 9.98
C ARG A 37 28.84 -5.88 8.49
N VAL A 38 29.89 -5.61 7.72
CA VAL A 38 29.76 -5.26 6.32
C VAL A 38 30.44 -6.30 5.44
N VAL A 39 29.78 -6.67 4.34
CA VAL A 39 30.29 -7.57 3.32
C VAL A 39 30.33 -6.86 1.97
N LEU A 40 31.51 -6.72 1.37
CA LEU A 40 31.67 -6.13 0.04
C LEU A 40 31.76 -7.22 -1.03
N THR A 41 30.97 -7.09 -2.10
CA THR A 41 31.25 -7.84 -3.34
C THR A 41 32.44 -7.20 -4.07
N GLN A 42 33.07 -7.92 -5.00
CA GLN A 42 34.16 -7.38 -5.81
C GLN A 42 33.75 -6.11 -6.57
N GLY A 43 32.52 -6.07 -7.11
CA GLY A 43 31.99 -4.90 -7.79
C GLY A 43 31.80 -3.68 -6.87
N ALA A 44 31.51 -3.89 -5.59
CA ALA A 44 31.32 -2.80 -4.64
C ALA A 44 32.62 -2.07 -4.29
N LYS A 45 33.76 -2.79 -4.29
CA LYS A 45 35.09 -2.23 -3.97
C LYS A 45 35.50 -1.10 -4.91
N ALA A 46 34.93 -1.04 -6.12
CA ALA A 46 35.17 0.04 -7.08
C ALA A 46 34.46 1.37 -6.72
N PHE A 47 33.44 1.34 -5.85
CA PHE A 47 32.60 2.49 -5.51
C PHE A 47 32.74 2.95 -4.06
N VAL A 48 33.10 2.05 -3.15
CA VAL A 48 33.28 2.36 -1.73
C VAL A 48 34.43 1.52 -1.16
N THR A 49 35.23 2.11 -0.28
CA THR A 49 36.39 1.43 0.31
C THR A 49 36.02 0.67 1.58
N ALA A 50 36.68 -0.47 1.80
CA ALA A 50 36.58 -1.21 3.05
C ALA A 50 36.96 -0.33 4.26
N MET A 51 37.96 0.53 4.12
CA MET A 51 38.42 1.43 5.19
C MET A 51 37.32 2.40 5.66
N SER A 52 36.58 3.03 4.73
CA SER A 52 35.48 3.92 5.11
C SER A 52 34.38 3.19 5.87
N LEU A 53 34.03 1.98 5.42
CA LEU A 53 32.99 1.16 6.05
C LEU A 53 33.42 0.59 7.40
N GLN A 54 34.69 0.20 7.55
CA GLN A 54 35.27 -0.19 8.82
C GLN A 54 35.23 0.95 9.83
N ALA A 55 35.57 2.17 9.42
CA ALA A 55 35.57 3.33 10.30
C ALA A 55 34.16 3.63 10.87
N VAL A 56 33.12 3.59 10.03
CA VAL A 56 31.76 3.85 10.50
C VAL A 56 31.14 2.65 11.23
N SER A 57 31.41 1.41 10.81
CA SER A 57 30.87 0.21 11.45
C SER A 57 31.55 -0.13 12.78
N ALA A 58 32.83 0.24 12.94
CA ALA A 58 33.71 -0.22 14.01
C ALA A 58 33.92 -1.76 14.04
N ASN A 59 33.64 -2.43 12.92
CA ASN A 59 33.85 -3.86 12.73
C ASN A 59 34.73 -4.10 11.49
N PRO A 60 35.46 -5.23 11.41
CA PRO A 60 36.13 -5.65 10.19
C PRO A 60 35.14 -5.74 9.01
N VAL A 61 35.59 -5.36 7.83
CA VAL A 61 34.84 -5.54 6.57
C VAL A 61 35.27 -6.85 5.94
N HIS A 62 34.30 -7.69 5.58
CA HIS A 62 34.55 -8.98 4.93
C HIS A 62 34.33 -8.88 3.43
N ASP A 63 35.14 -9.54 2.63
CA ASP A 63 35.05 -9.39 1.18
C ASP A 63 35.60 -10.56 0.34
N ASN A 64 35.95 -11.66 1.01
CA ASN A 64 36.50 -12.87 0.40
C ASN A 64 35.89 -14.11 1.06
N LEU A 65 35.41 -15.05 0.22
CA LEU A 65 34.82 -16.30 0.69
C LEU A 65 35.88 -17.27 1.22
N LEU A 66 37.05 -17.31 0.56
CA LEU A 66 38.14 -18.23 0.87
C LEU A 66 39.28 -17.48 1.56
N ASP A 67 38.96 -16.74 2.62
CA ASP A 67 39.98 -16.14 3.49
C ASP A 67 40.55 -17.23 4.43
N PRO A 68 41.84 -17.62 4.30
CA PRO A 68 42.42 -18.68 5.11
C PRO A 68 42.35 -18.42 6.62
N ALA A 69 42.38 -17.15 7.03
CA ALA A 69 42.31 -16.78 8.45
C ALA A 69 40.89 -16.96 9.02
N ALA A 70 39.86 -16.74 8.20
CA ALA A 70 38.47 -16.88 8.60
C ALA A 70 37.96 -18.34 8.44
N GLU A 71 38.36 -19.04 7.39
CA GLU A 71 37.89 -20.39 7.08
C GLU A 71 38.43 -21.47 8.02
N ALA A 72 39.54 -21.21 8.71
CA ALA A 72 40.04 -22.07 9.78
C ALA A 72 38.98 -22.32 10.89
N ALA A 73 37.98 -21.44 11.01
CA ALA A 73 36.86 -21.55 11.94
C ALA A 73 35.48 -21.60 11.25
N MET A 74 35.41 -21.95 9.96
CA MET A 74 34.17 -21.86 9.16
C MET A 74 33.54 -20.46 9.19
N GLY A 75 34.36 -19.43 8.96
CA GLY A 75 34.00 -18.02 9.14
C GLY A 75 32.74 -17.58 8.41
N HIS A 76 32.48 -18.09 7.20
CA HIS A 76 31.23 -17.77 6.48
C HIS A 76 29.97 -18.31 7.21
N ILE A 77 30.01 -19.51 7.80
CA ILE A 77 28.86 -20.06 8.55
C ILE A 77 28.62 -19.26 9.83
N GLU A 78 29.67 -18.94 10.57
CA GLU A 78 29.55 -18.15 11.80
C GLU A 78 29.06 -16.73 11.52
N LEU A 79 29.51 -16.11 10.43
CA LEU A 79 29.02 -14.79 10.02
C LEU A 79 27.54 -14.85 9.56
N ALA A 80 27.12 -15.92 8.88
CA ALA A 80 25.73 -16.12 8.48
C ALA A 80 24.79 -16.33 9.69
N LYS A 81 25.23 -17.08 10.71
CA LYS A 81 24.50 -17.29 11.97
C LYS A 81 24.50 -16.06 12.88
N TRP A 82 25.52 -15.22 12.77
CA TRP A 82 25.65 -14.02 13.60
C TRP A 82 24.55 -12.99 13.29
N ALA A 83 24.10 -12.92 12.04
CA ALA A 83 23.12 -11.93 11.59
C ALA A 83 21.70 -12.23 12.13
N ASP A 84 21.07 -11.23 12.76
CA ASP A 84 19.63 -11.24 13.04
C ASP A 84 18.81 -10.84 11.81
N LEU A 85 19.41 -10.05 10.91
CA LEU A 85 18.88 -9.69 9.60
C LEU A 85 20.02 -9.36 8.62
N ILE A 86 19.77 -9.60 7.34
CA ILE A 86 20.68 -9.27 6.24
C ILE A 86 20.06 -8.12 5.44
N VAL A 87 20.82 -7.05 5.21
CA VAL A 87 20.41 -5.92 4.36
C VAL A 87 21.36 -5.84 3.20
N ILE A 88 20.85 -5.80 1.97
CA ILE A 88 21.64 -5.66 0.76
C ILE A 88 21.37 -4.29 0.14
N ALA A 89 22.33 -3.37 0.26
CA ALA A 89 22.16 -1.99 -0.15
C ALA A 89 23.48 -1.40 -0.69
N PRO A 90 23.55 -0.99 -1.97
CA PRO A 90 22.58 -1.28 -3.01
C PRO A 90 22.54 -2.77 -3.36
N ALA A 91 21.39 -3.25 -3.82
CA ALA A 91 21.22 -4.54 -4.50
C ALA A 91 21.15 -4.33 -6.03
N SER A 92 22.24 -4.65 -6.73
CA SER A 92 22.32 -4.54 -8.19
C SER A 92 21.55 -5.66 -8.88
N ALA A 93 21.16 -5.45 -10.14
CA ALA A 93 20.47 -6.48 -10.94
C ALA A 93 21.25 -7.81 -10.98
N ASN A 94 22.59 -7.74 -11.08
CA ASN A 94 23.46 -8.91 -11.08
C ASN A 94 23.38 -9.68 -9.75
N LEU A 95 23.42 -8.98 -8.61
CA LEU A 95 23.32 -9.64 -7.32
C LEU A 95 21.93 -10.26 -7.11
N LEU A 96 20.85 -9.54 -7.48
CA LEU A 96 19.49 -10.06 -7.39
C LEU A 96 19.33 -11.34 -8.22
N ALA A 97 19.83 -11.35 -9.45
CA ALA A 97 19.80 -12.55 -10.31
C ALA A 97 20.53 -13.73 -9.66
N ARG A 98 21.71 -13.50 -9.07
CA ARG A 98 22.47 -14.55 -8.38
C ARG A 98 21.74 -15.10 -7.15
N LEU A 99 21.11 -14.24 -6.35
CA LEU A 99 20.28 -14.66 -5.21
C LEU A 99 19.06 -15.47 -5.67
N THR A 100 18.39 -15.05 -6.75
CA THR A 100 17.24 -15.76 -7.30
C THR A 100 17.60 -17.19 -7.74
N HIS A 101 18.77 -17.37 -8.33
CA HIS A 101 19.22 -18.66 -8.85
C HIS A 101 20.03 -19.48 -7.85
N GLY A 102 20.26 -18.98 -6.63
CA GLY A 102 20.93 -19.72 -5.56
C GLY A 102 22.43 -19.90 -5.79
N PHE A 103 23.09 -18.94 -6.46
CA PHE A 103 24.55 -18.95 -6.56
C PHE A 103 25.17 -18.72 -5.18
N ALA A 104 26.31 -19.38 -4.92
CA ALA A 104 27.13 -19.24 -3.72
C ALA A 104 28.61 -19.10 -4.15
N ASP A 105 28.83 -18.17 -5.07
CA ASP A 105 30.08 -17.93 -5.81
C ASP A 105 30.93 -16.79 -5.21
N ASP A 106 30.37 -16.00 -4.30
CA ASP A 106 31.10 -15.05 -3.47
C ASP A 106 30.64 -15.12 -2.01
N LEU A 107 31.33 -14.38 -1.14
CA LEU A 107 31.01 -14.39 0.29
C LEU A 107 29.56 -13.95 0.54
N LEU A 108 29.10 -12.87 -0.08
CA LEU A 108 27.77 -12.33 0.19
C LEU A 108 26.66 -13.30 -0.25
N THR A 109 26.76 -13.86 -1.46
CA THR A 109 25.76 -14.79 -1.97
C THR A 109 25.75 -16.09 -1.15
N THR A 110 26.92 -16.57 -0.72
CA THR A 110 27.04 -17.71 0.19
C THR A 110 26.39 -17.45 1.54
N LEU A 111 26.64 -16.28 2.16
CA LEU A 111 26.04 -15.91 3.44
C LEU A 111 24.51 -15.83 3.36
N CYS A 112 23.97 -15.30 2.25
CA CYS A 112 22.53 -15.24 2.03
C CYS A 112 21.91 -16.64 1.91
N LEU A 113 22.62 -17.59 1.28
CA LEU A 113 22.14 -18.97 1.15
C LEU A 113 22.26 -19.78 2.45
N ALA A 114 23.27 -19.48 3.27
CA ALA A 114 23.57 -20.19 4.51
C ALA A 114 22.88 -19.60 5.76
N SER A 115 22.19 -18.47 5.64
CA SER A 115 21.53 -17.81 6.78
C SER A 115 20.03 -18.11 6.85
N THR A 116 19.51 -18.20 8.08
CA THR A 116 18.06 -18.23 8.35
C THR A 116 17.49 -16.83 8.63
N ALA A 117 18.35 -15.81 8.66
CA ALA A 117 17.94 -14.44 8.92
C ALA A 117 17.08 -13.88 7.77
N PRO A 118 16.10 -13.01 8.04
CA PRO A 118 15.39 -12.29 6.99
C PRO A 118 16.36 -11.48 6.13
N ILE A 119 16.15 -11.54 4.81
CA ILE A 119 16.92 -10.81 3.82
C ILE A 119 16.09 -9.64 3.31
N TYR A 120 16.65 -8.45 3.40
CA TYR A 120 16.12 -7.21 2.86
C TYR A 120 17.00 -6.76 1.70
N VAL A 121 16.40 -6.38 0.58
CA VAL A 121 17.13 -5.85 -0.59
C VAL A 121 16.67 -4.43 -0.89
N ALA A 122 17.61 -3.52 -1.11
CA ALA A 122 17.35 -2.16 -1.57
C ALA A 122 17.86 -2.03 -3.02
N PRO A 123 17.01 -2.29 -4.03
CA PRO A 123 17.44 -2.33 -5.43
C PRO A 123 18.01 -0.99 -5.89
N ALA A 124 19.06 -1.04 -6.70
CA ALA A 124 19.63 0.16 -7.34
C ALA A 124 20.18 -0.16 -8.73
N MET A 125 19.56 0.40 -9.76
CA MET A 125 19.94 0.20 -11.16
C MET A 125 19.28 1.25 -12.07
N ASN A 126 19.69 1.32 -13.33
CA ASN A 126 19.01 2.15 -14.31
C ASN A 126 17.54 1.72 -14.48
N GLN A 127 16.64 2.65 -14.81
CA GLN A 127 15.20 2.37 -15.00
C GLN A 127 14.90 1.24 -15.99
N GLN A 128 15.65 1.13 -17.09
CA GLN A 128 15.45 0.08 -18.08
C GLN A 128 15.87 -1.28 -17.52
N MET A 129 16.95 -1.32 -16.72
CA MET A 129 17.36 -2.54 -16.02
C MET A 129 16.32 -2.96 -14.98
N TRP A 130 15.72 -2.00 -14.27
CA TRP A 130 14.65 -2.27 -13.32
C TRP A 130 13.41 -2.82 -14.03
N ALA A 131 12.96 -2.15 -15.10
CA ALA A 131 11.78 -2.53 -15.88
C ALA A 131 11.97 -3.83 -16.70
N ALA A 132 13.21 -4.31 -16.86
CA ALA A 132 13.50 -5.52 -17.61
C ALA A 132 12.74 -6.73 -17.04
N ALA A 133 12.13 -7.53 -17.92
CA ALA A 133 11.34 -8.70 -17.54
C ALA A 133 12.11 -9.69 -16.66
N ALA A 134 13.40 -9.89 -16.93
CA ALA A 134 14.26 -10.75 -16.11
C ALA A 134 14.39 -10.24 -14.67
N THR A 135 14.57 -8.93 -14.47
CA THR A 135 14.65 -8.32 -13.14
C THR A 135 13.33 -8.45 -12.41
N GLN A 136 12.21 -8.17 -13.07
CA GLN A 136 10.87 -8.29 -12.47
C GLN A 136 10.54 -9.74 -12.08
N ALA A 137 10.89 -10.72 -12.93
CA ALA A 137 10.74 -12.14 -12.61
C ALA A 137 11.60 -12.55 -11.40
N ASN A 138 12.85 -12.07 -11.35
CA ASN A 138 13.74 -12.31 -10.21
C ASN A 138 13.17 -11.75 -8.91
N MET A 139 12.64 -10.53 -8.94
CA MET A 139 12.02 -9.88 -7.78
C MET A 139 10.79 -10.64 -7.30
N ALA A 140 9.91 -11.06 -8.20
CA ALA A 140 8.74 -11.86 -7.86
C ALA A 140 9.13 -13.19 -7.18
N GLN A 141 10.16 -13.87 -7.70
CA GLN A 141 10.64 -15.13 -7.13
C GLN A 141 11.33 -14.93 -5.77
N LEU A 142 12.08 -13.83 -5.60
CA LEU A 142 12.70 -13.48 -4.31
C LEU A 142 11.62 -13.16 -3.26
N SER A 143 10.61 -12.39 -3.63
CA SER A 143 9.45 -12.09 -2.80
C SER A 143 8.71 -13.36 -2.37
N ALA A 144 8.47 -14.29 -3.30
CA ALA A 144 7.86 -15.59 -2.99
C ALA A 144 8.70 -16.44 -2.02
N ARG A 145 10.02 -16.22 -1.96
CA ARG A 145 10.95 -16.86 -1.00
C ARG A 145 11.10 -16.08 0.31
N GLY A 146 10.33 -15.02 0.51
CA GLY A 146 10.35 -14.22 1.74
C GLY A 146 11.48 -13.18 1.82
N VAL A 147 12.12 -12.86 0.68
CA VAL A 147 13.03 -11.71 0.59
C VAL A 147 12.21 -10.43 0.49
N ILE A 148 12.54 -9.46 1.33
CA ILE A 148 11.76 -8.23 1.52
C ILE A 148 12.41 -7.11 0.71
N THR A 149 11.65 -6.45 -0.15
CA THR A 149 12.17 -5.38 -1.02
C THR A 149 11.92 -4.01 -0.38
N ILE A 150 12.94 -3.15 -0.38
CA ILE A 150 12.89 -1.76 0.09
C ILE A 150 13.12 -0.85 -1.12
N GLY A 151 12.03 -0.37 -1.71
CA GLY A 151 12.04 0.46 -2.93
C GLY A 151 12.04 -0.36 -4.24
N PRO A 152 12.65 0.14 -5.34
CA PRO A 152 13.44 1.37 -5.46
C PRO A 152 12.60 2.66 -5.47
N ASP A 153 13.25 3.80 -5.26
CA ASP A 153 12.69 5.13 -5.49
C ASP A 153 12.61 5.45 -7.01
N SER A 154 11.72 6.37 -7.35
CA SER A 154 11.68 7.05 -8.66
C SER A 154 12.31 8.45 -8.60
N GLY A 155 13.06 8.83 -9.62
CA GLY A 155 13.64 10.17 -9.75
C GLY A 155 14.76 10.25 -10.77
N GLU A 156 15.48 11.37 -10.80
CA GLU A 156 16.69 11.54 -11.62
C GLU A 156 17.76 10.51 -11.26
N GLN A 157 18.33 9.90 -12.30
CA GLN A 157 19.35 8.86 -12.22
C GLN A 157 20.70 9.41 -12.68
N ALA A 158 21.79 8.74 -12.30
CA ALA A 158 23.15 9.17 -12.63
C ALA A 158 23.43 9.26 -14.14
N CYS A 159 22.63 8.59 -14.98
CA CYS A 159 22.70 8.63 -16.43
C CYS A 159 21.88 9.77 -17.07
N GLY A 160 21.15 10.56 -16.27
CA GLY A 160 20.28 11.65 -16.75
C GLY A 160 18.82 11.27 -16.98
N ASP A 161 18.48 9.98 -16.86
CA ASP A 161 17.09 9.49 -16.98
C ASP A 161 16.26 9.81 -15.72
N VAL A 162 14.94 9.88 -15.87
CA VAL A 162 13.98 10.00 -14.76
C VAL A 162 13.08 8.76 -14.74
N GLY A 163 13.11 8.01 -13.63
CA GLY A 163 12.28 6.82 -13.47
C GLY A 163 12.62 6.00 -12.24
N ALA A 164 11.89 4.90 -12.03
CA ALA A 164 12.13 3.95 -10.94
C ALA A 164 13.50 3.27 -11.09
N GLY A 165 14.18 2.98 -9.97
CA GLY A 165 15.47 2.27 -9.98
C GLY A 165 16.53 2.90 -9.06
N ARG A 166 16.25 4.06 -8.48
CA ARG A 166 17.17 4.70 -7.53
C ARG A 166 17.11 3.99 -6.18
N MET A 167 18.27 3.74 -5.57
CA MET A 167 18.30 3.25 -4.18
C MET A 167 17.60 4.24 -3.25
N VAL A 168 16.67 3.73 -2.45
CA VAL A 168 16.00 4.44 -1.35
C VAL A 168 17.03 5.13 -0.45
N GLN A 169 16.66 6.27 0.12
CA GLN A 169 17.57 6.99 1.02
C GLN A 169 17.86 6.20 2.30
N PRO A 170 19.07 6.33 2.87
CA PRO A 170 19.45 5.62 4.09
C PRO A 170 18.44 5.73 5.23
N ASP A 171 17.90 6.93 5.49
CA ASP A 171 16.91 7.14 6.56
C ASP A 171 15.62 6.36 6.34
N ALA A 172 15.15 6.26 5.08
CA ALA A 172 13.97 5.49 4.74
C ALA A 172 14.21 3.97 4.84
N ILE A 173 15.42 3.50 4.53
CA ILE A 173 15.81 2.10 4.80
C ILE A 173 15.77 1.81 6.29
N VAL A 174 16.35 2.69 7.12
CA VAL A 174 16.34 2.53 8.58
C VAL A 174 14.90 2.55 9.13
N ALA A 175 14.07 3.50 8.69
CA ALA A 175 12.67 3.58 9.09
C ALA A 175 11.89 2.30 8.70
N PHE A 176 12.14 1.74 7.52
CA PHE A 176 11.53 0.48 7.09
C PHE A 176 11.95 -0.69 8.00
N LEU A 177 13.24 -0.79 8.35
CA LEU A 177 13.76 -1.85 9.21
C LEU A 177 13.26 -1.78 10.65
N GLN A 178 12.77 -0.62 11.10
CA GLN A 178 12.17 -0.45 12.41
C GLN A 178 10.74 -1.05 12.48
N GLN A 179 10.07 -1.25 11.35
CA GLN A 179 8.71 -1.80 11.32
C GLN A 179 8.66 -3.28 11.72
N PRO A 180 7.57 -3.77 12.36
CA PRO A 180 7.39 -5.20 12.64
C PRO A 180 7.50 -6.04 11.35
N ARG A 181 8.25 -7.16 11.40
CA ARG A 181 8.52 -8.02 10.23
C ARG A 181 7.26 -8.45 9.48
N GLN A 182 6.16 -8.70 10.19
CA GLN A 182 4.88 -9.10 9.61
C GLN A 182 4.27 -7.98 8.74
N ALA A 183 4.42 -6.72 9.14
CA ALA A 183 4.07 -5.55 8.34
C ALA A 183 5.01 -5.40 7.14
N ALA A 184 6.33 -5.58 7.33
CA ALA A 184 7.32 -5.49 6.25
C ALA A 184 7.16 -6.57 5.16
N VAL A 185 6.83 -7.81 5.52
CA VAL A 185 6.54 -8.90 4.56
C VAL A 185 5.24 -8.65 3.81
N SER A 186 4.20 -8.19 4.51
CA SER A 186 2.89 -7.93 3.89
C SER A 186 2.94 -6.73 2.94
N ALA A 187 3.72 -5.69 3.29
CA ALA A 187 4.00 -4.54 2.42
C ALA A 187 4.85 -4.93 1.20
N ALA A 188 5.90 -5.75 1.38
CA ALA A 188 6.80 -6.15 0.29
C ALA A 188 6.20 -7.18 -0.67
N ASN A 189 5.26 -8.02 -0.22
CA ASN A 189 4.62 -9.04 -1.05
C ASN A 189 3.27 -8.59 -1.62
N GLY A 190 2.87 -7.33 -1.41
CA GLY A 190 1.56 -6.84 -1.81
C GLY A 190 0.41 -7.62 -1.16
N SER A 191 0.58 -8.11 0.07
CA SER A 191 -0.41 -8.90 0.82
C SER A 191 -0.81 -8.22 2.14
N ALA A 192 -0.78 -6.89 2.15
CA ALA A 192 -0.97 -6.03 3.33
C ALA A 192 -2.27 -6.30 4.12
N LEU A 193 -3.27 -6.89 3.48
CA LEU A 193 -4.58 -7.23 4.04
C LEU A 193 -4.87 -8.74 4.07
N ALA A 194 -3.85 -9.59 3.99
CA ALA A 194 -4.01 -11.04 4.04
C ALA A 194 -4.83 -11.49 5.25
N GLY A 195 -5.87 -12.30 5.00
CA GLY A 195 -6.76 -12.83 6.03
C GLY A 195 -7.79 -11.83 6.59
N LYS A 196 -7.84 -10.59 6.08
CA LYS A 196 -8.84 -9.59 6.46
C LYS A 196 -10.10 -9.70 5.61
N LYS A 197 -11.26 -9.49 6.23
CA LYS A 197 -12.55 -9.33 5.56
C LYS A 197 -12.82 -7.86 5.34
N VAL A 198 -12.94 -7.46 4.07
CA VAL A 198 -13.16 -6.07 3.66
C VAL A 198 -14.52 -5.95 2.99
N VAL A 199 -15.35 -5.03 3.48
CA VAL A 199 -16.64 -4.68 2.87
C VAL A 199 -16.54 -3.30 2.24
N ILE A 200 -16.93 -3.18 0.97
CA ILE A 200 -16.82 -1.93 0.21
C ILE A 200 -18.19 -1.62 -0.39
N THR A 201 -18.66 -0.38 -0.25
CA THR A 201 -19.82 0.10 -1.02
C THR A 201 -19.35 0.88 -2.24
N ALA A 202 -20.00 0.69 -3.40
CA ALA A 202 -19.66 1.41 -4.63
C ALA A 202 -20.90 1.72 -5.48
N GLY A 203 -20.75 2.65 -6.42
CA GLY A 203 -21.82 3.06 -7.33
C GLY A 203 -22.79 4.08 -6.72
N PRO A 204 -23.80 4.52 -7.48
CA PRO A 204 -24.87 5.38 -6.97
C PRO A 204 -25.95 4.54 -6.28
N THR A 205 -26.92 5.16 -5.61
CA THR A 205 -28.23 4.52 -5.35
C THR A 205 -29.31 5.14 -6.23
N ARG A 206 -30.36 4.37 -6.53
CA ARG A 206 -31.54 4.80 -7.29
C ARG A 206 -32.75 4.75 -6.38
N GLU A 207 -33.25 5.92 -6.03
CA GLU A 207 -34.43 6.08 -5.18
C GLU A 207 -35.66 6.23 -6.07
N ALA A 208 -36.50 5.19 -6.11
CA ALA A 208 -37.66 5.16 -6.99
C ALA A 208 -38.63 6.31 -6.69
N ILE A 209 -39.07 6.97 -7.77
CA ILE A 209 -40.17 7.94 -7.75
C ILE A 209 -41.48 7.23 -8.09
N ASP A 210 -41.43 6.47 -9.18
CA ASP A 210 -42.47 5.58 -9.69
C ASP A 210 -41.77 4.39 -10.40
N PRO A 211 -42.48 3.42 -11.00
CA PRO A 211 -41.84 2.26 -11.63
C PRO A 211 -40.96 2.58 -12.85
N VAL A 212 -40.90 3.85 -13.29
CA VAL A 212 -40.21 4.30 -14.50
C VAL A 212 -39.10 5.32 -14.18
N ARG A 213 -39.21 6.06 -13.08
CA ARG A 213 -38.33 7.18 -12.73
C ARG A 213 -37.69 6.98 -11.36
N TYR A 214 -36.48 7.49 -11.20
CA TYR A 214 -35.76 7.46 -9.94
C TYR A 214 -34.90 8.73 -9.77
N LEU A 215 -34.52 9.02 -8.52
CA LEU A 215 -33.49 9.98 -8.15
C LEU A 215 -32.15 9.25 -7.92
N SER A 216 -31.03 9.82 -8.37
CA SER A 216 -29.71 9.19 -8.29
C SER A 216 -28.59 10.22 -8.31
N ASN A 217 -27.39 9.82 -7.89
CA ASN A 217 -26.16 10.62 -7.95
C ASN A 217 -25.32 10.27 -9.19
N PHE A 218 -24.39 11.14 -9.58
CA PHE A 218 -23.52 11.00 -10.79
C PHE A 218 -22.35 10.02 -10.65
N SER A 219 -22.46 9.02 -9.76
CA SER A 219 -21.35 8.09 -9.55
C SER A 219 -21.25 7.05 -10.65
N SER A 220 -20.05 6.91 -11.23
CA SER A 220 -19.72 5.85 -12.17
C SER A 220 -19.34 4.53 -11.47
N GLY A 221 -19.15 4.52 -10.15
CA GLY A 221 -18.67 3.37 -9.39
C GLY A 221 -17.18 3.02 -9.58
N LYS A 222 -16.50 3.58 -10.58
CA LYS A 222 -15.11 3.24 -10.95
C LYS A 222 -14.13 3.27 -9.77
N MET A 223 -14.24 4.27 -8.89
CA MET A 223 -13.34 4.38 -7.74
C MET A 223 -13.53 3.21 -6.76
N GLY A 224 -14.77 2.91 -6.37
CA GLY A 224 -15.05 1.81 -5.44
C GLY A 224 -14.66 0.44 -6.01
N TYR A 225 -14.81 0.24 -7.32
CA TYR A 225 -14.34 -0.96 -8.00
C TYR A 225 -12.81 -1.08 -8.03
N ALA A 226 -12.10 0.03 -8.26
CA ALA A 226 -10.64 0.07 -8.19
C ALA A 226 -10.14 -0.24 -6.77
N VAL A 227 -10.79 0.32 -5.74
CA VAL A 227 -10.48 0.01 -4.33
C VAL A 227 -10.74 -1.48 -4.02
N ALA A 228 -11.82 -2.06 -4.54
CA ALA A 228 -12.09 -3.49 -4.36
C ALA A 228 -11.03 -4.38 -5.02
N ALA A 229 -10.59 -4.04 -6.23
CA ALA A 229 -9.50 -4.75 -6.90
C ALA A 229 -8.18 -4.63 -6.12
N ALA A 230 -7.84 -3.43 -5.64
CA ALA A 230 -6.63 -3.20 -4.86
C ALA A 230 -6.66 -3.93 -3.50
N ALA A 231 -7.81 -3.96 -2.81
CA ALA A 231 -7.97 -4.70 -1.57
C ALA A 231 -7.81 -6.22 -1.77
N GLN A 232 -8.38 -6.76 -2.85
CA GLN A 232 -8.24 -8.17 -3.21
C GLN A 232 -6.79 -8.51 -3.57
N ALA A 233 -6.14 -7.66 -4.36
CA ALA A 233 -4.71 -7.79 -4.68
C ALA A 233 -3.85 -7.76 -3.42
N ALA A 234 -4.24 -6.94 -2.42
CA ALA A 234 -3.64 -6.89 -1.10
C ALA A 234 -3.91 -8.13 -0.22
N GLY A 235 -4.56 -9.18 -0.74
CA GLY A 235 -4.80 -10.45 -0.05
C GLY A 235 -6.07 -10.51 0.81
N ALA A 236 -6.93 -9.48 0.77
CA ALA A 236 -8.18 -9.47 1.51
C ALA A 236 -9.25 -10.40 0.90
N THR A 237 -10.16 -10.88 1.75
CA THR A 237 -11.46 -11.40 1.31
C THR A 237 -12.42 -10.23 1.15
N VAL A 238 -12.79 -9.89 -0.09
CA VAL A 238 -13.54 -8.66 -0.39
C VAL A 238 -14.98 -8.97 -0.76
N THR A 239 -15.92 -8.25 -0.12
CA THR A 239 -17.32 -8.15 -0.56
C THR A 239 -17.64 -6.74 -1.00
N LEU A 240 -18.08 -6.58 -2.25
CA LEU A 240 -18.49 -5.34 -2.87
C LEU A 240 -20.02 -5.23 -2.89
N VAL A 241 -20.59 -4.34 -2.09
CA VAL A 241 -22.00 -3.95 -2.17
C VAL A 241 -22.14 -2.86 -3.22
N SER A 242 -22.63 -3.23 -4.40
CA SER A 242 -22.68 -2.34 -5.55
C SER A 242 -24.09 -1.84 -5.79
N GLY A 243 -24.22 -0.51 -5.86
CA GLY A 243 -25.32 0.12 -6.55
C GLY A 243 -25.29 -0.12 -8.06
N PRO A 244 -26.31 0.35 -8.81
CA PRO A 244 -26.48 0.00 -10.21
C PRO A 244 -25.44 0.68 -11.13
N VAL A 245 -24.49 -0.12 -11.61
CA VAL A 245 -23.44 0.25 -12.59
C VAL A 245 -23.18 -0.89 -13.57
N GLN A 246 -22.66 -0.56 -14.77
CA GLN A 246 -22.24 -1.52 -15.79
C GLN A 246 -20.74 -1.79 -15.73
N LEU A 247 -20.23 -2.14 -14.55
CA LEU A 247 -18.82 -2.50 -14.34
C LEU A 247 -18.68 -3.99 -14.05
N THR A 248 -17.65 -4.60 -14.65
CA THR A 248 -17.27 -5.99 -14.37
C THR A 248 -16.75 -6.11 -12.94
N THR A 249 -17.21 -7.12 -12.21
CA THR A 249 -16.71 -7.42 -10.87
C THR A 249 -15.22 -7.81 -10.94
N PRO A 250 -14.33 -7.23 -10.12
CA PRO A 250 -12.93 -7.63 -10.12
C PRO A 250 -12.76 -9.13 -9.76
N PRO A 251 -11.76 -9.82 -10.32
CA PRO A 251 -11.50 -11.23 -9.98
C PRO A 251 -11.34 -11.44 -8.47
N GLY A 252 -11.93 -12.52 -7.94
CA GLY A 252 -11.83 -12.86 -6.51
C GLY A 252 -12.66 -11.98 -5.55
N VAL A 253 -13.41 -11.00 -6.06
CA VAL A 253 -14.33 -10.17 -5.27
C VAL A 253 -15.75 -10.74 -5.32
N ALA A 254 -16.39 -10.92 -4.17
CA ALA A 254 -17.81 -11.26 -4.10
C ALA A 254 -18.66 -9.98 -4.26
N ARG A 255 -19.69 -10.01 -5.12
CA ARG A 255 -20.56 -8.84 -5.37
C ARG A 255 -21.97 -9.08 -4.84
N VAL A 256 -22.52 -8.06 -4.20
CA VAL A 256 -23.94 -7.97 -3.81
C VAL A 256 -24.55 -6.76 -4.50
N ASP A 257 -25.50 -6.99 -5.40
CA ASP A 257 -26.20 -5.92 -6.09
C ASP A 257 -27.36 -5.38 -5.25
N VAL A 258 -27.46 -4.05 -5.20
CA VAL A 258 -28.52 -3.30 -4.54
C VAL A 258 -28.95 -2.14 -5.43
N ASP A 259 -30.18 -1.65 -5.26
CA ASP A 259 -30.69 -0.51 -6.02
C ASP A 259 -30.79 0.76 -5.15
N SER A 260 -31.39 0.65 -3.95
CA SER A 260 -31.64 1.80 -3.06
C SER A 260 -30.68 1.89 -1.87
N ALA A 261 -30.66 3.06 -1.22
CA ALA A 261 -29.93 3.29 0.03
C ALA A 261 -30.37 2.33 1.15
N GLU A 262 -31.67 2.02 1.24
CA GLU A 262 -32.20 1.09 2.24
C GLU A 262 -31.73 -0.35 1.99
N GLN A 263 -31.74 -0.81 0.74
CA GLN A 263 -31.20 -2.13 0.39
C GLN A 263 -29.69 -2.21 0.64
N MET A 264 -28.95 -1.14 0.32
CA MET A 264 -27.53 -1.05 0.62
C MET A 264 -27.26 -1.14 2.12
N LEU A 265 -28.03 -0.42 2.95
CA LEU A 265 -27.92 -0.51 4.40
C LEU A 265 -28.18 -1.92 4.92
N GLN A 266 -29.23 -2.58 4.43
CA GLN A 266 -29.57 -3.95 4.83
C GLN A 266 -28.44 -4.94 4.49
N ALA A 267 -27.88 -4.83 3.28
CA ALA A 267 -26.75 -5.65 2.85
C ALA A 267 -25.51 -5.41 3.71
N VAL A 268 -25.18 -4.14 3.99
CA VAL A 268 -24.06 -3.77 4.86
C VAL A 268 -24.26 -4.30 6.27
N THR A 269 -25.46 -4.14 6.85
CA THR A 269 -25.79 -4.61 8.20
C THR A 269 -25.52 -6.11 8.34
N ARG A 270 -26.05 -6.91 7.41
CA ARG A 270 -25.82 -8.36 7.40
C ARG A 270 -24.32 -8.72 7.36
N LEU A 271 -23.55 -8.03 6.52
CA LEU A 271 -22.11 -8.29 6.38
C LEU A 271 -21.32 -7.87 7.62
N LEU A 272 -21.75 -6.82 8.34
CA LEU A 272 -21.14 -6.46 9.62
C LEU A 272 -21.41 -7.53 10.69
N ASP A 273 -22.62 -8.09 10.72
CA ASP A 273 -23.00 -9.15 11.66
C ASP A 273 -22.23 -10.47 11.42
N GLU A 274 -21.96 -10.80 10.16
CA GLU A 274 -21.13 -11.95 9.73
C GLU A 274 -19.62 -11.76 10.05
N GLY A 275 -19.21 -10.53 10.37
CA GLY A 275 -17.85 -10.15 10.71
C GLY A 275 -17.14 -9.43 9.57
N CYS A 276 -16.68 -8.22 9.87
CA CYS A 276 -15.98 -7.31 8.96
C CYS A 276 -14.80 -6.68 9.73
N ASP A 277 -13.61 -6.71 9.15
CA ASP A 277 -12.42 -6.06 9.74
C ASP A 277 -12.32 -4.60 9.27
N ILE A 278 -12.60 -4.35 7.99
CA ILE A 278 -12.47 -3.04 7.35
C ILE A 278 -13.71 -2.74 6.50
N PHE A 279 -14.31 -1.56 6.71
CA PHE A 279 -15.40 -1.05 5.89
C PHE A 279 -14.95 0.19 5.12
N ILE A 280 -15.18 0.21 3.80
CA ILE A 280 -14.86 1.35 2.93
C ILE A 280 -16.14 1.85 2.25
N GLY A 281 -16.64 3.00 2.69
CA GLY A 281 -17.82 3.66 2.14
C GLY A 281 -17.48 4.54 0.94
N CYS A 282 -17.47 3.98 -0.27
CA CYS A 282 -17.17 4.68 -1.52
C CYS A 282 -18.42 4.94 -2.39
N ALA A 283 -19.59 4.38 -2.04
CA ALA A 283 -20.83 4.62 -2.77
C ALA A 283 -21.29 6.08 -2.66
N ALA A 284 -21.89 6.59 -3.73
CA ALA A 284 -22.60 7.87 -3.74
C ALA A 284 -24.08 7.62 -3.42
N VAL A 285 -24.37 7.46 -2.14
CA VAL A 285 -25.73 7.23 -1.63
C VAL A 285 -26.54 8.52 -1.77
N ALA A 286 -27.76 8.42 -2.30
CA ALA A 286 -28.67 9.56 -2.38
C ALA A 286 -29.13 9.98 -0.98
N ASP A 287 -29.07 11.28 -0.66
CA ASP A 287 -29.40 11.80 0.67
C ASP A 287 -30.91 11.75 0.99
N TYR A 288 -31.76 11.69 -0.05
CA TYR A 288 -33.20 11.72 0.07
C TYR A 288 -33.87 10.68 -0.84
N ARG A 289 -35.02 10.18 -0.41
CA ARG A 289 -35.94 9.32 -1.19
C ARG A 289 -37.36 9.87 -1.17
N MET A 290 -38.25 9.34 -2.00
CA MET A 290 -39.68 9.67 -1.93
C MET A 290 -40.27 9.33 -0.56
N ALA A 291 -41.10 10.22 -0.02
CA ALA A 291 -41.89 9.93 1.18
C ALA A 291 -42.87 8.77 0.94
N GLN A 292 -43.43 8.70 -0.27
CA GLN A 292 -44.26 7.62 -0.77
C GLN A 292 -43.92 7.36 -2.24
N ILE A 293 -43.54 6.13 -2.56
CA ILE A 293 -43.27 5.69 -3.93
C ILE A 293 -44.60 5.45 -4.62
N ALA A 294 -44.80 5.98 -5.83
CA ALA A 294 -46.04 5.73 -6.58
C ALA A 294 -46.04 4.30 -7.16
N ASP A 295 -47.15 3.56 -7.00
CA ASP A 295 -47.29 2.21 -7.57
C ASP A 295 -47.38 2.21 -9.11
N ASN A 296 -47.81 3.34 -9.68
CA ASN A 296 -47.98 3.51 -11.10
C ASN A 296 -47.19 4.72 -11.59
N LYS A 297 -46.79 4.69 -12.86
CA LYS A 297 -46.16 5.85 -13.51
C LYS A 297 -47.00 7.09 -13.29
N MET A 298 -46.41 8.12 -12.68
CA MET A 298 -47.11 9.38 -12.43
C MET A 298 -47.54 9.99 -13.77
N LYS A 299 -48.85 10.14 -13.96
CA LYS A 299 -49.42 10.70 -15.20
C LYS A 299 -49.05 12.18 -15.29
N LYS A 300 -48.86 12.67 -16.53
CA LYS A 300 -48.79 14.11 -16.77
C LYS A 300 -50.14 14.70 -16.37
N THR A 301 -50.11 15.65 -15.46
CA THR A 301 -51.24 16.54 -15.16
C THR A 301 -51.18 17.75 -16.08
N ASP A 302 -52.29 18.48 -16.25
CA ASP A 302 -52.31 19.76 -16.99
C ASP A 302 -51.59 20.90 -16.24
N ALA A 303 -51.09 20.63 -15.03
CA ALA A 303 -50.22 21.53 -14.29
C ALA A 303 -48.79 21.53 -14.86
N ASP A 304 -48.21 22.71 -15.01
CA ASP A 304 -46.83 22.91 -15.49
C ASP A 304 -45.77 22.46 -14.47
N GLU A 305 -46.17 22.19 -13.22
CA GLU A 305 -45.27 21.87 -12.10
C GLU A 305 -45.52 20.47 -11.52
N LEU A 306 -44.44 19.79 -11.14
CA LEU A 306 -44.47 18.53 -10.40
C LEU A 306 -43.79 18.74 -9.03
N THR A 307 -44.54 18.55 -7.95
CA THR A 307 -44.01 18.57 -6.60
C THR A 307 -43.72 17.14 -6.12
N LEU A 308 -42.48 16.89 -5.70
CA LEU A 308 -42.07 15.64 -5.06
C LEU A 308 -41.82 15.88 -3.57
N THR A 309 -42.44 15.06 -2.71
CA THR A 309 -42.18 15.11 -1.26
C THR A 309 -41.11 14.08 -0.91
N LEU A 310 -39.98 14.56 -0.39
CA LEU A 310 -38.81 13.74 -0.10
C LEU A 310 -38.55 13.61 1.41
N VAL A 311 -38.02 12.47 1.82
CA VAL A 311 -37.57 12.18 3.20
C VAL A 311 -36.10 11.75 3.19
N LYS A 312 -35.38 12.03 4.27
CA LYS A 312 -33.96 11.67 4.39
C LYS A 312 -33.76 10.16 4.33
N ASN A 313 -32.75 9.75 3.58
CA ASN A 313 -32.25 8.38 3.57
C ASN A 313 -31.45 8.05 4.83
N PRO A 314 -31.34 6.75 5.16
CA PRO A 314 -30.45 6.33 6.22
C PRO A 314 -29.00 6.65 5.86
N ASP A 315 -28.24 7.10 6.85
CA ASP A 315 -26.82 7.37 6.69
C ASP A 315 -26.00 6.11 6.99
N ILE A 316 -25.62 5.40 5.93
CA ILE A 316 -24.93 4.10 6.02
C ILE A 316 -23.59 4.24 6.72
N ILE A 317 -22.80 5.29 6.41
CA ILE A 317 -21.48 5.45 7.01
C ILE A 317 -21.58 5.81 8.50
N ALA A 318 -22.59 6.62 8.89
CA ALA A 318 -22.88 6.87 10.29
C ALA A 318 -23.31 5.59 11.03
N TYR A 319 -24.15 4.77 10.39
CA TYR A 319 -24.60 3.50 10.95
C TYR A 319 -23.42 2.57 11.23
N VAL A 320 -22.50 2.39 10.27
CA VAL A 320 -21.27 1.60 10.47
C VAL A 320 -20.43 2.19 11.60
N GLY A 321 -20.24 3.51 11.61
CA GLY A 321 -19.47 4.21 12.64
C GLY A 321 -20.02 4.10 14.06
N GLN A 322 -21.30 3.70 14.23
CA GLN A 322 -21.96 3.49 15.51
C GLN A 322 -22.20 2.01 15.85
N HIS A 323 -21.84 1.10 14.94
CA HIS A 323 -22.09 -0.32 15.12
C HIS A 323 -21.33 -0.88 16.36
N PRO A 324 -21.94 -1.76 17.18
CA PRO A 324 -21.27 -2.31 18.37
C PRO A 324 -19.96 -3.06 18.06
N LYS A 325 -19.92 -3.71 16.89
CA LYS A 325 -18.72 -4.36 16.33
C LYS A 325 -18.16 -3.52 15.18
N ARG A 326 -17.89 -2.24 15.43
CA ARG A 326 -17.44 -1.29 14.41
C ARG A 326 -16.11 -1.77 13.78
N PRO A 327 -16.05 -1.97 12.46
CA PRO A 327 -14.80 -2.26 11.76
C PRO A 327 -13.92 -1.00 11.68
N PHE A 328 -12.69 -1.14 11.22
CA PHE A 328 -11.92 0.02 10.79
C PHE A 328 -12.65 0.69 9.62
N THR A 329 -13.17 1.89 9.86
CA THR A 329 -14.15 2.52 8.97
C THR A 329 -13.52 3.67 8.19
N VAL A 330 -13.57 3.57 6.87
CA VAL A 330 -13.05 4.56 5.93
C VAL A 330 -14.21 5.15 5.14
N GLY A 331 -14.36 6.48 5.19
CA GLY A 331 -15.34 7.20 4.38
C GLY A 331 -14.73 7.85 3.14
N PHE A 332 -15.59 8.22 2.19
CA PHE A 332 -15.24 9.16 1.12
C PHE A 332 -15.97 10.50 1.28
N ALA A 333 -15.33 11.57 0.85
CA ALA A 333 -15.92 12.90 0.71
C ALA A 333 -15.56 13.47 -0.66
N ALA A 334 -16.58 13.86 -1.41
CA ALA A 334 -16.42 14.65 -2.62
C ALA A 334 -16.94 16.05 -2.30
N GLU A 335 -16.09 17.06 -2.44
CA GLU A 335 -16.48 18.45 -2.14
C GLU A 335 -15.92 19.41 -3.18
N THR A 336 -16.57 20.56 -3.32
CA THR A 336 -16.18 21.63 -4.26
C THR A 336 -15.58 22.85 -3.56
N GLN A 337 -15.81 23.00 -2.25
CA GLN A 337 -15.38 24.15 -1.46
C GLN A 337 -14.94 23.70 -0.08
N ASP A 338 -13.80 24.19 0.40
CA ASP A 338 -13.29 23.91 1.76
C ASP A 338 -13.19 22.41 2.12
N LEU A 339 -12.65 21.62 1.20
CA LEU A 339 -12.54 20.15 1.27
C LEU A 339 -12.00 19.64 2.61
N ALA A 340 -10.99 20.31 3.19
CA ALA A 340 -10.35 19.87 4.43
C ALA A 340 -11.27 19.99 5.64
N ALA A 341 -11.95 21.13 5.80
CA ALA A 341 -12.85 21.35 6.93
C ALA A 341 -14.04 20.37 6.92
N TYR A 342 -14.67 20.19 5.75
CA TYR A 342 -15.79 19.25 5.60
C TYR A 342 -15.36 17.79 5.81
N ALA A 343 -14.19 17.40 5.30
CA ALA A 343 -13.68 16.05 5.51
C ALA A 343 -13.43 15.78 7.01
N GLN A 344 -12.80 16.71 7.73
CA GLN A 344 -12.51 16.58 9.16
C GLN A 344 -13.77 16.60 10.04
N ASP A 345 -14.77 17.45 9.72
CA ASP A 345 -16.08 17.40 10.38
C ASP A 345 -16.72 16.02 10.19
N LYS A 346 -16.78 15.53 8.95
CA LYS A 346 -17.39 14.23 8.63
C LYS A 346 -16.65 13.08 9.32
N LEU A 347 -15.32 13.10 9.35
CA LEU A 347 -14.50 12.13 10.08
C LEU A 347 -14.93 12.02 11.55
N THR A 348 -15.07 13.16 12.22
CA THR A 348 -15.40 13.23 13.65
C THR A 348 -16.87 12.86 13.89
N ARG A 349 -17.79 13.53 13.19
CA ARG A 349 -19.25 13.37 13.37
C ARG A 349 -19.75 11.98 13.00
N LYS A 350 -19.07 11.28 12.08
CA LYS A 350 -19.41 9.91 11.66
C LYS A 350 -18.57 8.84 12.33
N ASN A 351 -17.70 9.22 13.27
CA ASN A 351 -16.84 8.30 14.02
C ASN A 351 -16.01 7.37 13.11
N LEU A 352 -15.31 7.96 12.14
CA LEU A 352 -14.48 7.25 11.17
C LEU A 352 -13.04 7.15 11.65
N ASN A 353 -12.33 6.13 11.19
CA ASN A 353 -10.88 6.01 11.36
C ASN A 353 -10.14 6.85 10.31
N MET A 354 -10.68 6.89 9.09
CA MET A 354 -10.12 7.63 7.97
C MET A 354 -11.20 8.21 7.07
N ILE A 355 -10.85 9.27 6.35
CA ILE A 355 -11.66 9.80 5.26
C ILE A 355 -10.80 10.18 4.06
N ALA A 356 -11.14 9.63 2.90
CA ALA A 356 -10.54 9.98 1.62
C ALA A 356 -11.35 11.11 0.96
N ALA A 357 -10.75 12.29 0.85
CA ALA A 357 -11.40 13.47 0.30
C ALA A 357 -10.88 13.77 -1.10
N ASN A 358 -11.77 14.02 -2.05
CA ASN A 358 -11.42 14.39 -3.42
C ASN A 358 -12.14 15.68 -3.84
N ASP A 359 -11.38 16.61 -4.40
CA ASP A 359 -11.92 17.85 -4.97
C ASP A 359 -12.52 17.54 -6.35
N VAL A 360 -13.84 17.66 -6.46
CA VAL A 360 -14.59 17.39 -7.71
C VAL A 360 -14.87 18.64 -8.54
N SER A 361 -14.36 19.80 -8.13
CA SER A 361 -14.48 21.05 -8.90
C SER A 361 -13.47 21.17 -10.04
N ILE A 362 -12.42 20.33 -10.04
CA ILE A 362 -11.33 20.37 -11.01
C ILE A 362 -11.64 19.43 -12.18
N ASP A 363 -11.68 19.98 -13.39
CA ASP A 363 -11.87 19.21 -14.61
C ASP A 363 -10.81 18.11 -14.79
N GLY A 364 -11.26 16.90 -15.12
CA GLY A 364 -10.38 15.75 -15.36
C GLY A 364 -10.06 14.88 -14.14
N GLN A 365 -10.57 15.19 -12.95
CA GLN A 365 -10.43 14.34 -11.74
C GLN A 365 -11.78 14.06 -11.06
N GLY A 366 -11.91 12.90 -10.40
CA GLY A 366 -13.10 12.58 -9.61
C GLY A 366 -14.18 11.82 -10.40
N PHE A 367 -15.41 12.35 -10.43
CA PHE A 367 -16.53 11.67 -11.08
C PHE A 367 -16.33 11.57 -12.60
N ASN A 368 -16.73 10.44 -13.19
CA ASN A 368 -16.64 10.15 -14.63
C ASN A 368 -15.24 10.24 -15.28
N SER A 369 -14.18 10.57 -14.54
CA SER A 369 -12.78 10.48 -14.98
C SER A 369 -12.16 9.11 -14.70
N ASP A 370 -11.07 8.78 -15.40
CA ASP A 370 -10.21 7.62 -15.09
C ASP A 370 -9.11 7.96 -14.07
N ASN A 371 -8.89 9.25 -13.82
CA ASN A 371 -7.92 9.76 -12.85
C ASN A 371 -8.60 10.28 -11.59
N ASN A 372 -7.85 10.31 -10.49
CA ASN A 372 -8.28 10.92 -9.24
C ASN A 372 -7.09 11.45 -8.44
N ALA A 373 -7.34 12.35 -7.51
CA ALA A 373 -6.40 12.79 -6.49
C ALA A 373 -7.13 12.80 -5.16
N LEU A 374 -6.49 12.31 -4.10
CA LEU A 374 -7.09 12.22 -2.77
C LEU A 374 -6.24 12.96 -1.76
N THR A 375 -6.87 13.63 -0.80
CA THR A 375 -6.24 13.91 0.49
C THR A 375 -6.93 13.05 1.53
N VAL A 376 -6.16 12.18 2.19
CA VAL A 376 -6.67 11.25 3.20
C VAL A 376 -6.39 11.84 4.57
N TYR A 377 -7.41 11.89 5.43
CA TYR A 377 -7.34 12.43 6.79
C TYR A 377 -7.67 11.36 7.83
N TRP A 378 -7.04 11.43 9.00
CA TRP A 378 -7.32 10.64 10.21
C TRP A 378 -7.14 11.52 11.45
N GLN A 379 -7.45 11.04 12.67
CA GLN A 379 -7.52 11.88 13.89
C GLN A 379 -6.32 12.83 14.10
N ASN A 380 -5.11 12.41 13.73
CA ASN A 380 -3.87 13.15 14.02
C ASN A 380 -2.97 13.33 12.79
N GLY A 381 -3.52 13.28 11.58
CA GLY A 381 -2.69 13.42 10.39
C GLY A 381 -3.46 13.41 9.08
N GLN A 382 -2.68 13.63 8.02
CA GLN A 382 -3.16 13.60 6.66
C GLN A 382 -2.05 13.16 5.71
N GLN A 383 -2.43 12.62 4.56
CA GLN A 383 -1.53 12.30 3.47
C GLN A 383 -2.17 12.66 2.13
N SER A 384 -1.41 13.36 1.28
CA SER A 384 -1.81 13.66 -0.09
C SER A 384 -1.42 12.51 -1.02
N LEU A 385 -2.38 12.02 -1.79
CA LEU A 385 -2.21 11.10 -2.90
C LEU A 385 -2.39 11.92 -4.19
N PRO A 386 -1.29 12.28 -4.89
CA PRO A 386 -1.32 13.17 -6.04
C PRO A 386 -2.07 12.53 -7.21
N LEU A 387 -2.44 13.35 -8.20
CA LEU A 387 -3.19 12.90 -9.39
C LEU A 387 -2.53 11.69 -10.04
N ALA A 388 -3.29 10.59 -10.10
CA ALA A 388 -2.90 9.35 -10.76
C ALA A 388 -4.14 8.62 -11.27
N THR A 389 -3.94 7.46 -11.89
CA THR A 389 -5.06 6.61 -12.30
C THR A 389 -5.84 6.15 -11.06
N LYS A 390 -7.14 5.89 -11.20
CA LYS A 390 -7.94 5.36 -10.08
C LYS A 390 -7.39 4.05 -9.51
N SER A 391 -6.73 3.23 -10.32
CA SER A 391 -6.07 2.00 -9.89
C SER A 391 -4.84 2.27 -9.00
N ASP A 392 -4.00 3.23 -9.37
CA ASP A 392 -2.82 3.60 -8.58
C ASP A 392 -3.23 4.28 -7.27
N ILE A 393 -4.21 5.18 -7.34
CA ILE A 393 -4.81 5.82 -6.16
C ILE A 393 -5.40 4.77 -5.22
N ALA A 394 -6.14 3.80 -5.75
CA ALA A 394 -6.71 2.72 -4.95
C ALA A 394 -5.63 1.88 -4.27
N THR A 395 -4.54 1.56 -4.98
CA THR A 395 -3.41 0.81 -4.43
C THR A 395 -2.74 1.58 -3.29
N ALA A 396 -2.46 2.86 -3.49
CA ALA A 396 -1.87 3.72 -2.46
C ALA A 396 -2.80 3.90 -1.25
N LEU A 397 -4.11 4.06 -1.48
CA LEU A 397 -5.10 4.15 -0.41
C LEU A 397 -5.18 2.86 0.40
N ILE A 398 -5.18 1.69 -0.25
CA ILE A 398 -5.21 0.39 0.44
C ILE A 398 -3.95 0.15 1.26
N ALA A 399 -2.77 0.54 0.75
CA ALA A 399 -1.53 0.48 1.52
C ALA A 399 -1.63 1.35 2.79
N LEU A 400 -2.13 2.59 2.66
CA LEU A 400 -2.32 3.48 3.80
C LEU A 400 -3.34 2.94 4.82
N ILE A 401 -4.44 2.36 4.34
CA ILE A 401 -5.44 1.71 5.21
C ILE A 401 -4.81 0.55 5.97
N ALA A 402 -4.03 -0.30 5.30
CA ALA A 402 -3.37 -1.44 5.92
C ALA A 402 -2.38 -1.00 7.01
N ASP A 403 -1.58 0.03 6.74
CA ASP A 403 -0.59 0.56 7.68
C ASP A 403 -1.24 1.06 8.98
N HIS A 404 -2.41 1.68 8.90
CA HIS A 404 -3.13 2.20 10.07
C HIS A 404 -4.07 1.21 10.73
N HIS A 405 -4.58 0.22 9.98
CA HIS A 405 -5.36 -0.87 10.56
C HIS A 405 -4.49 -1.78 11.44
N ASN A 406 -3.21 -1.93 11.09
CA ASN A 406 -2.27 -2.81 11.80
C ASN A 406 -1.60 -2.18 13.03
N GLN A 407 -1.87 -0.89 13.32
CA GLN A 407 -1.46 -0.17 14.53
C GLN A 407 -2.53 -0.31 15.61
#